data_AF-A0A9P9A3X4-F1
#
_entry.id   AF-A0A9P9A3X4-F1
#
_cell.length_a   1.000
_cell.length_b   1.000
_cell.length_c   1.000
_cell.angle_alpha   90.00
_cell.angle_beta   90.00
_cell.angle_gamma   90.00
#
_symmetry.space_group_name_H-M   'P 1'
#
loop_
_entity.id
_entity.type
_entity.pdbx_description
1 polymer ?
#
loop_
_entity_poly.entity_id
_entity_poly.type
_entity_poly.pdbx_seq_one_letter_code
_entity_poly.pdbx_strand_id
1 'polypeptide(L)'
;MGAPTGLRQISISRYSLGWWPAKAMALLNVVEQIGWSSVGSITGGVASGMLLTLFGVVYGSSSSWASVVSDYYVEYPVNTSKVKVFVLTSLGICIPTCIGMVLGCVVSSALNYKEDWAAEYDEGVGFLIQTMIHPYGFAKFILFLLVLSGIGTNCIAIYSAGLSIQQFARPLAVVPRFIWTLLCFVAVILLGLAGRDQLLTYLENFLSLLGYFTTSFFVIIFVEHYYFRKGSFANYNLEAWNTPGDMPVGYAGGLAFALGIIGAVLGMSTTWYVGVVASKIGDAGGDVGNQLSFLFSLFVYIPARHLELKFVGR
;
A
#
# COMPACT_ATOMS: atom_id res chain seq x y z
N MET A 1 -0.33 27.31 6.19
CA MET A 1 -0.71 26.28 7.19
C MET A 1 -0.39 24.88 6.66
N GLY A 2 0.88 24.45 6.69
CA GLY A 2 1.29 23.12 6.18
C GLY A 2 1.49 22.04 7.25
N ALA A 3 1.73 22.44 8.51
CA ALA A 3 1.85 21.52 9.64
C ALA A 3 0.51 21.08 10.27
N PRO A 4 -0.45 21.99 10.62
CA PRO A 4 -1.60 21.63 11.45
C PRO A 4 -2.70 20.81 10.75
N THR A 5 -2.55 20.53 9.45
CA THR A 5 -3.50 19.73 8.66
C THR A 5 -3.05 18.28 8.46
N GLY A 6 -1.77 17.97 8.74
CA GLY A 6 -1.17 16.65 8.54
C GLY A 6 -0.72 16.31 7.11
N LEU A 7 -0.95 17.20 6.14
CA LEU A 7 -0.97 16.83 4.72
C LEU A 7 0.42 16.85 4.03
N ARG A 8 1.49 16.46 4.73
CA ARG A 8 2.87 16.49 4.21
C ARG A 8 3.04 15.64 2.95
N GLN A 9 2.32 14.52 2.89
CA GLN A 9 2.26 13.59 1.75
C GLN A 9 1.75 14.25 0.46
N ILE A 10 0.71 15.07 0.58
CA ILE A 10 0.09 15.76 -0.56
C ILE A 10 1.09 16.69 -1.23
N SER A 11 1.83 17.46 -0.44
CA SER A 11 2.78 18.43 -1.00
C SER A 11 3.81 17.72 -1.88
N ILE A 12 4.39 16.61 -1.42
CA ILE A 12 5.40 15.85 -2.19
C ILE A 12 4.75 15.20 -3.42
N SER A 13 3.59 14.55 -3.27
CA SER A 13 2.91 13.88 -4.38
C SER A 13 2.39 14.87 -5.44
N ARG A 14 1.71 15.97 -5.07
CA ARG A 14 1.30 17.04 -6.01
C ARG A 14 2.49 17.71 -6.70
N TYR A 15 3.65 17.86 -6.04
CA TYR A 15 4.85 18.38 -6.69
C TYR A 15 5.51 17.40 -7.67
N SER A 16 5.20 16.11 -7.61
CA SER A 16 5.78 15.07 -8.48
C SER A 16 4.80 14.61 -9.58
N LEU A 17 3.51 14.63 -9.29
CA LEU A 17 2.42 14.11 -10.12
C LEU A 17 1.49 15.20 -10.66
N GLY A 18 1.58 16.44 -10.17
CA GLY A 18 0.71 17.55 -10.56
C GLY A 18 -0.73 17.48 -10.05
N TRP A 19 -1.50 18.53 -10.36
CA TRP A 19 -2.80 18.79 -9.71
C TRP A 19 -3.90 17.77 -10.01
N TRP A 20 -3.92 17.18 -11.21
CA TRP A 20 -4.96 16.21 -11.60
C TRP A 20 -4.58 14.75 -11.26
N PRO A 21 -3.41 14.22 -11.63
CA PRO A 21 -3.05 12.83 -11.31
C PRO A 21 -2.94 12.57 -9.80
N ALA A 22 -2.52 13.54 -9.00
CA ALA A 22 -2.50 13.40 -7.54
C ALA A 22 -3.90 13.12 -6.93
N LYS A 23 -5.00 13.51 -7.60
CA LYS A 23 -6.36 13.13 -7.18
C LYS A 23 -6.69 11.70 -7.52
N ALA A 24 -6.24 11.20 -8.68
CA ALA A 24 -6.38 9.79 -9.03
C ALA A 24 -5.61 8.92 -8.03
N MET A 25 -4.39 9.33 -7.64
CA MET A 25 -3.64 8.66 -6.57
C MET A 25 -4.36 8.70 -5.22
N ALA A 26 -4.95 9.84 -4.82
CA ALA A 26 -5.73 9.93 -3.59
C ALA A 26 -6.94 8.97 -3.61
N LEU A 27 -7.66 8.87 -4.73
CA LEU A 27 -8.76 7.91 -4.88
C LEU A 27 -8.29 6.45 -4.84
N LEU A 28 -7.19 6.12 -5.52
CA LEU A 28 -6.58 4.79 -5.47
C LEU A 28 -6.11 4.44 -4.05
N ASN A 29 -5.57 5.40 -3.31
CA ASN A 29 -5.20 5.20 -1.90
C ASN A 29 -6.44 4.99 -0.99
N VAL A 30 -7.57 5.65 -1.26
CA VAL A 30 -8.83 5.35 -0.54
C VAL A 30 -9.27 3.91 -0.82
N VAL A 31 -9.18 3.44 -2.06
CA VAL A 31 -9.49 2.04 -2.43
C VAL A 31 -8.52 1.06 -1.77
N GLU A 32 -7.21 1.35 -1.80
CA GLU A 32 -6.16 0.61 -1.08
C GLU A 32 -6.49 0.44 0.40
N GLN A 33 -6.76 1.54 1.10
CA GLN A 33 -6.99 1.53 2.54
C GLN A 33 -8.32 0.86 2.93
N ILE A 34 -9.37 1.03 2.13
CA ILE A 34 -10.65 0.30 2.31
C ILE A 34 -10.44 -1.20 2.04
N GLY A 35 -9.65 -1.56 1.03
CA GLY A 35 -9.29 -2.94 0.74
C GLY A 35 -8.47 -3.58 1.86
N TRP A 36 -7.45 -2.89 2.39
CA TRP A 36 -6.70 -3.33 3.57
C TRP A 36 -7.58 -3.54 4.80
N SER A 37 -8.54 -2.66 5.05
CA SER A 37 -9.48 -2.85 6.15
C SER A 37 -10.49 -3.97 5.91
N SER A 38 -10.90 -4.19 4.65
CA SER A 38 -11.74 -5.35 4.29
C SER A 38 -10.95 -6.64 4.54
N VAL A 39 -9.73 -6.73 3.99
CA VAL A 39 -8.75 -7.80 4.25
C VAL A 39 -8.57 -8.06 5.75
N GLY A 40 -8.24 -7.03 6.53
CA GLY A 40 -8.05 -7.11 7.98
C GLY A 40 -9.33 -7.35 8.80
N SER A 41 -10.50 -7.39 8.17
CA SER A 41 -11.78 -7.72 8.81
C SER A 41 -12.27 -9.14 8.51
N ILE A 42 -11.67 -9.82 7.52
CA ILE A 42 -12.08 -11.17 7.07
C ILE A 42 -10.96 -12.21 7.27
N THR A 43 -9.70 -11.78 7.48
CA THR A 43 -8.52 -12.67 7.46
C THR A 43 -8.51 -13.76 8.52
N GLY A 44 -8.67 -15.00 8.07
CA GLY A 44 -8.55 -16.22 8.88
C GLY A 44 -8.28 -17.49 8.08
N GLY A 45 -7.56 -17.43 6.94
CA GLY A 45 -7.35 -18.58 6.05
C GLY A 45 -6.09 -18.55 5.17
N VAL A 46 -6.00 -19.57 4.29
CA VAL A 46 -4.83 -20.09 3.54
C VAL A 46 -4.68 -19.36 2.16
N ALA A 47 -3.79 -19.61 1.18
CA ALA A 47 -2.77 -20.62 0.98
C ALA A 47 -1.54 -20.13 0.15
N SER A 48 -0.65 -21.10 -0.07
CA SER A 48 0.59 -21.12 -0.85
C SER A 48 0.53 -20.64 -2.32
N GLY A 49 1.36 -19.63 -2.64
CA GLY A 49 1.98 -19.46 -3.96
C GLY A 49 3.50 -19.39 -3.79
N MET A 50 4.22 -20.48 -4.11
CA MET A 50 5.55 -20.69 -3.54
C MET A 50 6.63 -19.76 -4.14
N LEU A 51 7.33 -19.05 -3.25
CA LEU A 51 8.43 -18.10 -3.50
C LEU A 51 8.08 -16.86 -4.33
N LEU A 52 7.60 -16.96 -5.57
CA LEU A 52 7.35 -15.77 -6.41
C LEU A 52 6.15 -14.96 -5.89
N THR A 53 5.00 -15.59 -5.62
CA THR A 53 3.87 -14.92 -4.96
C THR A 53 4.27 -14.44 -3.56
N LEU A 54 5.09 -15.20 -2.81
CA LEU A 54 5.59 -14.76 -1.50
C LEU A 54 6.38 -13.45 -1.60
N PHE A 55 7.28 -13.30 -2.59
CA PHE A 55 7.96 -12.03 -2.84
C PHE A 55 6.98 -10.92 -3.26
N GLY A 56 6.01 -11.22 -4.16
CA GLY A 56 4.97 -10.26 -4.57
C GLY A 56 4.12 -9.75 -3.41
N VAL A 57 3.66 -10.65 -2.53
CA VAL A 57 2.83 -10.36 -1.35
C VAL A 57 3.62 -9.63 -0.26
N VAL A 58 4.84 -10.07 0.06
CA VAL A 58 5.68 -9.38 1.07
C VAL A 58 6.10 -7.99 0.55
N TYR A 59 6.35 -7.86 -0.76
CA TYR A 59 6.63 -6.56 -1.38
C TYR A 59 5.39 -5.65 -1.41
N GLY A 60 4.24 -6.13 -1.87
CA GLY A 60 2.98 -5.38 -1.91
C GLY A 60 2.52 -4.93 -0.52
N SER A 61 2.63 -5.80 0.48
CA SER A 61 2.29 -5.48 1.88
C SER A 61 3.28 -4.53 2.58
N SER A 62 4.51 -4.40 2.08
CA SER A 62 5.51 -3.45 2.58
C SER A 62 5.50 -2.12 1.82
N SER A 63 5.21 -2.15 0.52
CA SER A 63 5.21 -0.99 -0.37
C SER A 63 3.93 -0.16 -0.29
N SER A 64 2.79 -0.77 0.08
CA SER A 64 1.54 -0.07 0.44
C SER A 64 1.80 1.09 1.41
N TRP A 65 2.58 0.85 2.48
CA TRP A 65 2.88 1.88 3.48
C TRP A 65 3.56 3.12 2.89
N ALA A 66 4.29 3.03 1.77
CA ALA A 66 4.89 4.19 1.11
C ALA A 66 3.84 5.20 0.56
N SER A 67 2.59 4.78 0.37
CA SER A 67 1.47 5.64 -0.03
C SER A 67 0.81 6.40 1.14
N VAL A 68 1.15 6.07 2.40
CA VAL A 68 0.55 6.67 3.63
C VAL A 68 1.56 7.14 4.69
N VAL A 69 2.83 6.73 4.62
CA VAL A 69 3.79 6.89 5.73
C VAL A 69 4.01 8.37 6.13
N SER A 70 3.89 9.29 5.17
CA SER A 70 4.11 10.72 5.40
C SER A 70 3.07 11.39 6.30
N ASP A 71 1.87 10.82 6.40
CA ASP A 71 0.78 11.36 7.24
C ASP A 71 1.00 11.01 8.74
N TYR A 72 1.91 10.09 9.06
CA TYR A 72 2.34 9.80 10.45
C TYR A 72 3.58 10.61 10.89
N TYR A 73 4.41 11.11 9.96
CA TYR A 73 5.56 11.98 10.27
C TYR A 73 5.21 13.45 10.42
N VAL A 74 3.95 13.79 10.70
CA VAL A 74 3.46 15.17 10.86
C VAL A 74 4.03 15.81 12.12
N GLU A 75 3.91 15.11 13.25
CA GLU A 75 4.36 15.55 14.57
C GLU A 75 5.90 15.58 14.72
N TYR A 76 6.63 14.99 13.77
CA TYR A 76 8.08 14.96 13.83
C TYR A 76 8.68 16.35 13.53
N PRO A 77 9.61 16.85 14.37
CA PRO A 77 10.33 18.09 14.15
C PRO A 77 11.07 18.09 12.81
N VAL A 78 11.08 19.23 12.12
CA VAL A 78 11.68 19.40 10.78
C VAL A 78 13.19 19.07 10.77
N ASN A 79 13.87 19.23 11.90
CA ASN A 79 15.30 18.94 12.06
C ASN A 79 15.62 17.45 12.31
N THR A 80 14.66 16.53 12.20
CA THR A 80 14.89 15.10 12.41
C THR A 80 15.78 14.52 11.29
N SER A 81 16.87 13.85 11.65
CA SER A 81 17.82 13.29 10.67
C SER A 81 17.16 12.26 9.73
N LYS A 82 17.29 12.47 8.41
CA LYS A 82 16.76 11.58 7.36
C LYS A 82 17.19 10.11 7.58
N VAL A 83 18.45 9.88 7.95
CA VAL A 83 19.01 8.54 8.20
C VAL A 83 18.37 7.90 9.43
N LYS A 84 18.10 8.68 10.49
CA LYS A 84 17.45 8.17 11.70
C LYS A 84 16.01 7.75 11.44
N VAL A 85 15.26 8.53 10.65
CA VAL A 85 13.91 8.16 10.19
C VAL A 85 13.97 6.88 9.34
N PHE A 86 14.85 6.83 8.33
CA PHE A 86 14.99 5.66 7.45
C PHE A 86 15.31 4.38 8.22
N VAL A 87 16.33 4.39 9.10
CA VAL A 87 16.74 3.18 9.85
C VAL A 87 15.68 2.74 10.84
N LEU A 88 15.08 3.65 11.63
CA LEU A 88 14.05 3.28 12.61
C LEU A 88 12.78 2.75 11.94
N THR A 89 12.39 3.31 10.79
CA THR A 89 11.22 2.84 10.03
C THR A 89 11.48 1.49 9.37
N SER A 90 12.65 1.33 8.75
CA SER A 90 13.03 0.07 8.10
C SER A 90 13.11 -1.06 9.12
N LEU A 91 13.72 -0.85 10.28
CA LEU A 91 13.76 -1.85 11.36
C LEU A 91 12.37 -2.08 11.99
N GLY A 92 11.58 -1.01 12.18
CA GLY A 92 10.24 -1.07 12.76
C GLY A 92 9.21 -1.82 11.91
N ILE A 93 9.37 -1.85 10.59
CA ILE A 93 8.55 -2.67 9.68
C ILE A 93 9.17 -4.06 9.47
N CYS A 94 10.49 -4.13 9.22
CA CYS A 94 11.18 -5.38 8.89
C CYS A 94 11.18 -6.38 10.05
N ILE A 95 11.49 -5.97 11.29
CA ILE A 95 11.62 -6.90 12.41
C ILE A 95 10.28 -7.61 12.73
N PRO A 96 9.14 -6.91 12.90
CA PRO A 96 7.86 -7.58 13.15
C PRO A 96 7.41 -8.44 11.96
N THR A 97 7.60 -7.96 10.72
CA THR A 97 7.22 -8.72 9.51
C THR A 97 8.04 -10.01 9.38
N CYS A 98 9.35 -9.96 9.58
CA CYS A 98 10.21 -11.14 9.55
C CYS A 98 9.86 -12.14 10.67
N ILE A 99 9.56 -11.67 11.89
CA ILE A 99 9.11 -12.54 12.98
C ILE A 99 7.78 -13.21 12.62
N GLY A 100 6.79 -12.46 12.14
CA GLY A 100 5.49 -13.00 11.72
C GLY A 100 5.61 -14.02 10.58
N MET A 101 6.41 -13.72 9.56
CA MET A 101 6.65 -14.61 8.42
C MET A 101 7.39 -15.90 8.83
N VAL A 102 8.41 -15.82 9.69
CA VAL A 102 9.12 -17.00 10.19
C VAL A 102 8.21 -17.87 11.04
N LEU A 103 7.39 -17.28 11.92
CA LEU A 103 6.39 -18.03 12.70
C LEU A 103 5.35 -18.69 11.78
N GLY A 104 4.84 -17.98 10.77
CA GLY A 104 3.93 -18.52 9.77
C GLY A 104 4.53 -19.71 8.99
N CYS A 105 5.81 -19.61 8.58
CA CYS A 105 6.52 -20.70 7.92
C CYS A 105 6.71 -21.91 8.84
N VAL A 106 7.07 -21.71 10.12
CA VAL A 106 7.20 -22.80 11.09
C VAL A 106 5.87 -23.52 11.29
N VAL A 107 4.78 -22.78 11.55
CA VAL A 107 3.44 -23.36 11.72
C VAL A 107 2.98 -24.09 10.46
N SER A 108 3.10 -23.45 9.28
CA SER A 108 2.73 -24.08 8.00
C SER A 108 3.54 -25.34 7.71
N SER A 109 4.84 -25.37 8.04
CA SER A 109 5.65 -26.59 7.89
C SER A 109 5.19 -27.75 8.78
N ALA A 110 4.66 -27.46 9.97
CA ALA A 110 4.20 -28.45 10.94
C ALA A 110 2.85 -29.10 10.56
N LEU A 111 2.02 -28.45 9.74
CA LEU A 111 0.73 -28.99 9.27
C LEU A 111 0.90 -30.33 8.55
N ASN A 112 1.99 -30.48 7.77
CA ASN A 112 2.34 -31.71 7.04
C ASN A 112 2.62 -32.92 7.96
N TYR A 113 2.73 -32.70 9.27
CA TYR A 113 3.06 -33.73 10.28
C TYR A 113 2.04 -33.79 11.43
N LYS A 114 0.95 -33.01 11.37
CA LYS A 114 -0.10 -32.94 12.38
C LYS A 114 -1.47 -32.76 11.74
N GLU A 115 -2.17 -33.87 11.55
CA GLU A 115 -3.53 -33.89 11.01
C GLU A 115 -4.49 -33.03 11.85
N ASP A 116 -4.39 -33.08 13.18
CA ASP A 116 -5.13 -32.21 14.12
C ASP A 116 -4.96 -30.71 13.79
N TRP A 117 -3.75 -30.29 13.40
CA TRP A 117 -3.47 -28.90 13.08
C TRP A 117 -3.90 -28.54 11.65
N ALA A 118 -3.91 -29.49 10.72
CA ALA A 118 -4.43 -29.27 9.37
C ALA A 118 -5.97 -29.11 9.40
N ALA A 119 -6.69 -29.98 10.11
CA ALA A 119 -8.14 -29.90 10.22
C ALA A 119 -8.63 -28.59 10.86
N GLU A 120 -8.02 -28.18 11.99
CA GLU A 120 -8.33 -26.91 12.68
C GLU A 120 -7.88 -25.66 11.89
N TYR A 121 -7.12 -25.83 10.79
CA TYR A 121 -6.68 -24.74 9.91
C TYR A 121 -7.66 -24.50 8.75
N ASP A 122 -8.34 -25.54 8.28
CA ASP A 122 -9.43 -25.43 7.31
C ASP A 122 -10.70 -24.80 7.94
N GLU A 123 -10.96 -25.05 9.24
CA GLU A 123 -11.94 -24.29 10.04
C GLU A 123 -11.51 -22.82 10.26
N GLY A 124 -10.21 -22.55 10.24
CA GLY A 124 -9.62 -21.21 10.19
C GLY A 124 -8.56 -20.93 11.26
N VAL A 125 -7.60 -20.03 10.97
CA VAL A 125 -6.37 -19.91 11.80
C VAL A 125 -6.61 -19.53 13.26
N GLY A 126 -7.77 -18.95 13.58
CA GLY A 126 -8.20 -18.68 14.95
C GLY A 126 -8.38 -19.96 15.79
N PHE A 127 -8.82 -21.06 15.19
CA PHE A 127 -8.96 -22.36 15.86
C PHE A 127 -7.61 -23.07 15.99
N LEU A 128 -6.81 -23.10 14.92
CA LEU A 128 -5.41 -23.56 14.96
C LEU A 128 -4.60 -22.94 16.11
N ILE A 129 -4.76 -21.64 16.40
CA ILE A 129 -4.08 -20.98 17.53
C ILE A 129 -4.55 -21.50 18.90
N GLN A 130 -5.82 -21.92 19.04
CA GLN A 130 -6.32 -22.58 20.27
C GLN A 130 -5.71 -23.97 20.45
N THR A 131 -5.57 -24.73 19.36
CA THR A 131 -5.05 -26.10 19.36
C THR A 131 -3.51 -26.14 19.44
N MET A 132 -2.82 -25.09 18.98
CA MET A 132 -1.37 -24.96 19.08
C MET A 132 -0.89 -24.49 20.46
N ILE A 133 -1.62 -23.59 21.13
CA ILE A 133 -1.16 -22.95 22.37
C ILE A 133 -1.76 -23.65 23.60
N HIS A 134 -0.92 -24.00 24.57
CA HIS A 134 -1.34 -24.57 25.84
C HIS A 134 -0.79 -23.75 27.01
N PRO A 135 -1.52 -23.62 28.14
CA PRO A 135 -2.87 -24.14 28.38
C PRO A 135 -3.96 -23.36 27.61
N TYR A 136 -5.08 -24.02 27.32
CA TYR A 136 -6.19 -23.48 26.51
C TYR A 136 -6.73 -22.10 26.97
N GLY A 137 -6.74 -21.83 28.28
CA GLY A 137 -7.10 -20.51 28.82
C GLY A 137 -6.13 -19.38 28.42
N PHE A 138 -4.84 -19.70 28.26
CA PHE A 138 -3.84 -18.75 27.76
C PHE A 138 -3.98 -18.55 26.25
N ALA A 139 -4.31 -19.59 25.48
CA ALA A 139 -4.59 -19.47 24.05
C ALA A 139 -5.75 -18.49 23.76
N LYS A 140 -6.82 -18.55 24.56
CA LYS A 140 -7.93 -17.58 24.50
C LYS A 140 -7.50 -16.14 24.81
N PHE A 141 -6.56 -15.95 25.74
CA PHE A 141 -6.00 -14.62 26.01
C PHE A 141 -5.15 -14.10 24.85
N ILE A 142 -4.33 -14.97 24.22
CA ILE A 142 -3.56 -14.61 23.02
C ILE A 142 -4.47 -14.26 21.85
N LEU A 143 -5.56 -15.00 21.63
CA LEU A 143 -6.56 -14.65 20.61
C LEU A 143 -7.26 -13.32 20.88
N PHE A 144 -7.59 -13.02 22.13
CA PHE A 144 -8.17 -11.72 22.49
C PHE A 144 -7.20 -10.57 22.16
N LEU A 145 -5.91 -10.73 22.44
CA LEU A 145 -4.87 -9.76 22.04
C LEU A 145 -4.73 -9.66 20.50
N LEU A 146 -4.83 -10.77 19.78
CA LEU A 146 -4.78 -10.80 18.31
C LEU A 146 -5.96 -10.03 17.69
N VAL A 147 -7.18 -10.21 18.20
CA VAL A 147 -8.36 -9.44 17.78
C VAL A 147 -8.19 -7.95 18.06
N LEU A 148 -7.67 -7.56 19.23
CA LEU A 148 -7.35 -6.16 19.52
C LEU A 148 -6.30 -5.58 18.57
N SER A 149 -5.30 -6.37 18.15
CA SER A 149 -4.31 -5.95 17.15
C SER A 149 -4.92 -5.76 15.75
N GLY A 150 -5.85 -6.64 15.35
CA GLY A 150 -6.63 -6.50 14.12
C GLY A 150 -7.49 -5.23 14.11
N ILE A 151 -8.15 -4.92 15.23
CA ILE A 151 -8.90 -3.66 15.42
C ILE A 151 -7.96 -2.45 15.31
N GLY A 152 -6.79 -2.49 15.97
CA GLY A 152 -5.79 -1.42 15.92
C GLY A 152 -5.32 -1.11 14.49
N THR A 153 -5.00 -2.15 13.71
CA THR A 153 -4.60 -2.03 12.31
C THR A 153 -5.71 -1.44 11.44
N ASN A 154 -6.96 -1.87 11.66
CA ASN A 154 -8.13 -1.32 10.97
C ASN A 154 -8.37 0.16 11.28
N CYS A 155 -8.22 0.59 12.54
CA CYS A 155 -8.32 2.01 12.91
C CYS A 155 -7.29 2.88 12.18
N ILE A 156 -6.05 2.39 12.06
CA ILE A 156 -4.96 3.06 11.32
C ILE A 156 -5.30 3.17 9.83
N ALA A 157 -5.83 2.11 9.23
CA ALA A 157 -6.18 2.08 7.81
C ALA A 157 -7.36 3.02 7.47
N ILE A 158 -8.45 2.95 8.23
CA ILE A 158 -9.65 3.78 8.06
C ILE A 158 -9.34 5.27 8.30
N TYR A 159 -8.47 5.59 9.25
CA TYR A 159 -8.01 6.97 9.49
C TYR A 159 -7.36 7.58 8.23
N SER A 160 -6.47 6.83 7.57
CA SER A 160 -5.79 7.29 6.35
C SER A 160 -6.71 7.32 5.13
N ALA A 161 -7.67 6.39 5.01
CA ALA A 161 -8.75 6.51 4.02
C ALA A 161 -9.55 7.81 4.21
N GLY A 162 -9.94 8.11 5.45
CA GLY A 162 -10.66 9.34 5.82
C GLY A 162 -9.86 10.61 5.57
N LEU A 163 -8.53 10.57 5.72
CA LEU A 163 -7.63 11.61 5.25
C LEU A 163 -7.71 11.73 3.72
N SER A 164 -7.38 10.69 2.96
CA SER A 164 -7.29 10.71 1.49
C SER A 164 -8.57 11.16 0.77
N ILE A 165 -9.76 10.92 1.34
CA ILE A 165 -11.01 11.52 0.84
C ILE A 165 -11.00 13.06 0.98
N GLN A 166 -10.58 13.60 2.13
CA GLN A 166 -10.41 15.06 2.32
C GLN A 166 -9.35 15.64 1.36
N GLN A 167 -8.39 14.84 0.90
CA GLN A 167 -7.32 15.27 -0.03
C GLN A 167 -7.79 15.42 -1.48
N PHE A 168 -8.83 14.66 -1.89
CA PHE A 168 -9.29 14.53 -3.28
C PHE A 168 -9.88 15.83 -3.87
N ALA A 169 -10.73 16.52 -3.11
CA ALA A 169 -11.37 17.76 -3.58
C ALA A 169 -11.66 18.75 -2.44
N ARG A 170 -11.51 20.05 -2.73
CA ARG A 170 -11.69 21.16 -1.76
C ARG A 170 -13.03 21.11 -0.98
N PRO A 171 -14.19 20.73 -1.56
CA PRO A 171 -15.43 20.61 -0.77
C PRO A 171 -15.39 19.47 0.26
N LEU A 172 -14.72 18.36 -0.05
CA LEU A 172 -14.63 17.19 0.84
C LEU A 172 -13.75 17.46 2.06
N ALA A 173 -12.78 18.37 1.93
CA ALA A 173 -11.94 18.86 3.03
C ALA A 173 -12.71 19.69 4.08
N VAL A 174 -13.89 20.23 3.75
CA VAL A 174 -14.75 20.99 4.69
C VAL A 174 -15.52 20.04 5.62
N VAL A 175 -15.79 18.81 5.16
CA VAL A 175 -16.54 17.81 5.93
C VAL A 175 -15.65 17.24 7.06
N PRO A 176 -16.12 17.24 8.33
CA PRO A 176 -15.37 16.69 9.47
C PRO A 176 -14.94 15.23 9.26
N ARG A 177 -13.67 14.92 9.57
CA ARG A 177 -13.04 13.63 9.26
C ARG A 177 -13.80 12.42 9.79
N PHE A 178 -14.44 12.55 10.96
CA PHE A 178 -15.28 11.50 11.56
C PHE A 178 -16.34 10.94 10.60
N ILE A 179 -16.95 11.80 9.76
CA ILE A 179 -17.97 11.40 8.80
C ILE A 179 -17.35 10.53 7.71
N TRP A 180 -16.16 10.89 7.20
CA TRP A 180 -15.44 10.08 6.21
C TRP A 180 -14.96 8.75 6.78
N THR A 181 -14.46 8.72 8.01
CA THR A 181 -14.06 7.46 8.67
C THR A 181 -15.27 6.56 8.94
N LEU A 182 -16.44 7.12 9.28
CA LEU A 182 -17.67 6.36 9.46
C LEU A 182 -18.18 5.76 8.14
N LEU A 183 -18.14 6.52 7.04
CA LEU A 183 -18.50 6.03 5.72
C LEU A 183 -17.54 4.93 5.24
N CYS A 184 -16.23 5.08 5.46
CA CYS A 184 -15.25 4.03 5.17
C CYS A 184 -15.50 2.76 6.01
N PHE A 185 -15.80 2.91 7.31
CA PHE A 185 -16.12 1.79 8.19
C PHE A 185 -17.36 1.01 7.74
N VAL A 186 -18.43 1.70 7.33
CA VAL A 186 -19.62 1.05 6.76
C VAL A 186 -19.29 0.34 5.44
N ALA A 187 -18.50 0.96 4.56
CA ALA A 187 -18.08 0.33 3.30
C ALA A 187 -17.24 -0.94 3.55
N VAL A 188 -16.31 -0.90 4.51
CA VAL A 188 -15.50 -2.06 4.95
C VAL A 188 -16.38 -3.20 5.48
N ILE A 189 -17.40 -2.91 6.28
CA ILE A 189 -18.34 -3.94 6.76
C ILE A 189 -19.11 -4.57 5.60
N LEU A 190 -19.61 -3.77 4.66
CA LEU A 190 -20.35 -4.27 3.49
C LEU A 190 -19.47 -5.13 2.57
N LEU A 191 -18.23 -4.72 2.34
CA LEU A 191 -17.23 -5.50 1.59
C LEU A 191 -16.82 -6.77 2.35
N GLY A 192 -16.71 -6.70 3.67
CA GLY A 192 -16.44 -7.87 4.53
C GLY A 192 -17.53 -8.93 4.46
N LEU A 193 -18.79 -8.50 4.54
CA LEU A 193 -19.96 -9.39 4.42
C LEU A 193 -20.08 -10.01 3.02
N ALA A 194 -19.79 -9.25 1.96
CA ALA A 194 -19.87 -9.73 0.58
C ALA A 194 -18.66 -10.57 0.13
N GLY A 195 -17.47 -10.27 0.65
CA GLY A 195 -16.20 -10.92 0.25
C GLY A 195 -15.87 -12.20 1.03
N ARG A 196 -16.61 -12.49 2.11
CA ARG A 196 -16.34 -13.62 3.04
C ARG A 196 -16.12 -14.97 2.33
N ASP A 197 -16.91 -15.26 1.29
CA ASP A 197 -16.97 -16.57 0.64
C ASP A 197 -15.90 -16.76 -0.47
N GLN A 198 -15.09 -15.73 -0.77
CA GLN A 198 -13.99 -15.79 -1.76
C GLN A 198 -12.72 -15.04 -1.33
N LEU A 199 -12.52 -14.87 -0.01
CA LEU A 199 -11.47 -14.01 0.55
C LEU A 199 -10.08 -14.20 -0.07
N LEU A 200 -9.66 -15.45 -0.26
CA LEU A 200 -8.28 -15.80 -0.61
C LEU A 200 -7.90 -15.24 -1.99
N THR A 201 -8.82 -15.42 -2.95
CA THR A 201 -8.73 -14.86 -4.30
C THR A 201 -8.76 -13.33 -4.29
N TYR A 202 -9.44 -12.69 -3.34
CA TYR A 202 -9.38 -11.23 -3.19
C TYR A 202 -8.03 -10.78 -2.60
N LEU A 203 -7.50 -11.47 -1.57
CA LEU A 203 -6.23 -11.15 -0.92
C LEU A 203 -5.07 -11.11 -1.93
N GLU A 204 -4.80 -12.22 -2.60
CA GLU A 204 -3.61 -12.39 -3.45
C GLU A 204 -3.63 -11.41 -4.64
N ASN A 205 -4.77 -11.30 -5.31
CA ASN A 205 -4.96 -10.39 -6.44
C ASN A 205 -4.83 -8.92 -6.01
N PHE A 206 -5.42 -8.54 -4.87
CA PHE A 206 -5.38 -7.16 -4.40
C PHE A 206 -3.97 -6.76 -3.98
N LEU A 207 -3.30 -7.58 -3.17
CA LEU A 207 -1.93 -7.31 -2.67
C LEU A 207 -0.91 -7.15 -3.82
N SER A 208 -1.06 -7.94 -4.89
CA SER A 208 -0.21 -7.84 -6.08
C SER A 208 -0.50 -6.54 -6.86
N LEU A 209 -1.77 -6.19 -7.06
CA LEU A 209 -2.18 -4.91 -7.66
C LEU A 209 -1.71 -3.70 -6.85
N LEU A 210 -1.68 -3.79 -5.51
CA LEU A 210 -1.14 -2.75 -4.64
C LEU A 210 0.36 -2.53 -4.89
N GLY A 211 1.15 -3.61 -4.95
CA GLY A 211 2.58 -3.52 -5.24
C GLY A 211 2.87 -2.82 -6.57
N TYR A 212 2.10 -3.12 -7.63
CA TYR A 212 2.33 -2.55 -8.95
C TYR A 212 2.20 -1.02 -8.96
N PHE A 213 1.14 -0.46 -8.35
CA PHE A 213 0.90 0.99 -8.40
C PHE A 213 1.78 1.75 -7.40
N THR A 214 2.09 1.18 -6.22
CA THR A 214 3.03 1.80 -5.27
C THR A 214 4.45 1.82 -5.83
N THR A 215 4.84 0.83 -6.63
CA THR A 215 6.11 0.86 -7.38
C THR A 215 6.18 2.07 -8.31
N SER A 216 5.13 2.30 -9.13
CA SER A 216 5.05 3.47 -10.02
C SER A 216 5.12 4.79 -9.22
N PHE A 217 4.36 4.88 -8.13
CA PHE A 217 4.30 6.05 -7.24
C PHE A 217 5.65 6.36 -6.59
N PHE A 218 6.32 5.35 -6.05
CA PHE A 218 7.66 5.45 -5.46
C PHE A 218 8.68 5.97 -6.48
N VAL A 219 8.72 5.39 -7.69
CA VAL A 219 9.66 5.80 -8.74
C VAL A 219 9.47 7.27 -9.12
N ILE A 220 8.23 7.71 -9.33
CA ILE A 220 7.92 9.10 -9.70
C ILE A 220 8.37 10.09 -8.61
N ILE A 221 8.04 9.82 -7.34
CA ILE A 221 8.45 10.69 -6.23
C ILE A 221 9.97 10.67 -6.01
N PHE A 222 10.60 9.50 -6.13
CA PHE A 222 12.05 9.36 -5.95
C PHE A 222 12.82 10.16 -7.02
N VAL A 223 12.40 10.06 -8.29
CA VAL A 223 13.05 10.78 -9.39
C VAL A 223 12.79 12.30 -9.30
N GLU A 224 11.57 12.75 -8.98
CA GLU A 224 11.32 14.19 -8.76
C GLU A 224 12.17 14.73 -7.59
N HIS A 225 12.26 14.01 -6.47
CA HIS A 225 13.02 14.46 -5.30
C HIS A 225 14.52 14.51 -5.57
N TYR A 226 15.12 13.41 -6.04
CA TYR A 226 16.58 13.29 -6.16
C TYR A 226 17.14 13.85 -7.46
N TYR A 227 16.50 13.58 -8.61
CA TYR A 227 17.01 14.00 -9.91
C TYR A 227 16.65 15.46 -10.21
N PHE A 228 15.35 15.80 -10.23
CA PHE A 228 14.90 17.14 -10.60
C PHE A 228 15.08 18.17 -9.46
N ARG A 229 14.74 17.81 -8.22
CA ARG A 229 14.81 18.70 -7.04
C ARG A 229 16.08 18.51 -6.18
N LYS A 230 17.06 17.74 -6.66
CA LYS A 230 18.42 17.62 -6.09
C LYS A 230 18.47 17.25 -4.60
N GLY A 231 17.51 16.47 -4.10
CA GLY A 231 17.42 15.97 -2.72
C GLY A 231 17.13 17.02 -1.63
N SER A 232 16.82 18.27 -2.02
CA SER A 232 16.61 19.39 -1.09
C SER A 232 15.14 19.76 -0.95
N PHE A 233 14.67 19.80 0.30
CA PHE A 233 13.31 20.26 0.61
C PHE A 233 13.12 21.78 0.41
N ALA A 234 14.19 22.56 0.30
CA ALA A 234 14.12 23.98 -0.07
C ALA A 234 13.63 24.19 -1.51
N ASN A 235 13.74 23.17 -2.37
CA ASN A 235 13.26 23.20 -3.76
C ASN A 235 11.77 22.83 -3.89
N TYR A 236 11.00 22.96 -2.79
CA TYR A 236 9.56 22.76 -2.73
C TYR A 236 8.91 24.02 -2.12
N ASN A 237 8.01 24.68 -2.85
CA ASN A 237 7.24 25.79 -2.29
C ASN A 237 6.12 25.22 -1.39
N LEU A 238 6.38 25.16 -0.08
CA LEU A 238 5.47 24.58 0.91
C LEU A 238 4.18 25.38 1.11
N GLU A 239 4.07 26.60 0.57
CA GLU A 239 2.88 27.44 0.69
C GLU A 239 1.91 27.26 -0.49
N ALA A 240 2.46 27.06 -1.69
CA ALA A 240 1.71 26.84 -2.94
C ALA A 240 0.96 25.49 -3.05
N TRP A 241 1.05 24.58 -2.05
CA TRP A 241 0.49 23.21 -2.07
C TRP A 241 -1.02 23.09 -2.39
N ASN A 242 -1.78 24.19 -2.28
CA ASN A 242 -3.22 24.28 -2.56
C ASN A 242 -3.55 25.25 -3.71
N THR A 243 -2.56 25.81 -4.42
CA THR A 243 -2.75 26.74 -5.55
C THR A 243 -2.50 26.03 -6.89
N PRO A 244 -3.54 25.73 -7.70
CA PRO A 244 -3.38 25.00 -8.96
C PRO A 244 -2.49 25.72 -9.98
N GLY A 245 -2.36 27.05 -9.86
CA GLY A 245 -1.51 27.88 -10.71
C GLY A 245 -0.01 27.80 -10.40
N ASP A 246 0.39 27.25 -9.26
CA ASP A 246 1.78 27.24 -8.78
C ASP A 246 2.41 25.84 -8.76
N MET A 247 1.62 24.80 -9.04
CA MET A 247 2.07 23.40 -9.14
C MET A 247 2.28 23.00 -10.61
N PRO A 248 3.10 21.95 -10.87
CA PRO A 248 3.16 21.33 -12.20
C PRO A 248 1.78 20.80 -12.60
N VAL A 249 1.49 20.79 -13.90
CA VAL A 249 0.18 20.35 -14.40
C VAL A 249 0.01 18.84 -14.22
N GLY A 250 1.11 18.08 -14.36
CA GLY A 250 1.17 16.65 -14.05
C GLY A 250 1.19 15.75 -15.27
N TYR A 251 1.43 16.28 -16.46
CA TYR A 251 1.44 15.47 -17.68
C TYR A 251 2.56 14.41 -17.63
N ALA A 252 3.73 14.76 -17.08
CA ALA A 252 4.82 13.80 -16.89
C ALA A 252 4.47 12.68 -15.91
N GLY A 253 3.93 13.05 -14.74
CA GLY A 253 3.55 12.08 -13.70
C GLY A 253 2.37 11.19 -14.10
N GLY A 254 1.33 11.78 -14.71
CA GLY A 254 0.18 11.05 -15.22
C GLY A 254 0.54 10.07 -16.35
N LEU A 255 1.39 10.50 -17.30
CA LEU A 255 1.89 9.62 -18.37
C LEU A 255 2.74 8.48 -17.82
N ALA A 256 3.69 8.78 -16.92
CA ALA A 256 4.55 7.76 -16.32
C ALA A 256 3.77 6.76 -15.47
N PHE A 257 2.74 7.21 -14.74
CA PHE A 257 1.86 6.32 -13.97
C PHE A 257 0.97 5.45 -14.88
N ALA A 258 0.39 6.03 -15.93
CA ALA A 258 -0.42 5.27 -16.89
C ALA A 258 0.41 4.23 -17.65
N LEU A 259 1.62 4.57 -18.09
CA LEU A 259 2.52 3.61 -18.74
C LEU A 259 3.14 2.62 -17.74
N GLY A 260 3.33 3.00 -16.47
CA GLY A 260 3.66 2.08 -15.38
C GLY A 260 2.59 1.01 -15.15
N ILE A 261 1.30 1.40 -15.16
CA ILE A 261 0.17 0.46 -15.13
C ILE A 261 0.16 -0.44 -16.36
N ILE A 262 0.43 0.07 -17.57
CA ILE A 262 0.53 -0.79 -18.76
C ILE A 262 1.71 -1.78 -18.62
N GLY A 263 2.86 -1.36 -18.08
CA GLY A 263 3.96 -2.24 -17.73
C GLY A 263 3.53 -3.35 -16.75
N ALA A 264 2.79 -2.99 -15.70
CA ALA A 264 2.22 -3.95 -14.76
C ALA A 264 1.27 -4.94 -15.45
N VAL A 265 0.32 -4.48 -16.26
CA VAL A 265 -0.63 -5.34 -16.99
C VAL A 265 0.09 -6.27 -17.98
N LEU A 266 1.19 -5.84 -18.59
CA LEU A 266 1.97 -6.73 -19.46
C LEU A 266 2.70 -7.86 -18.68
N GLY A 267 3.06 -7.62 -17.41
CA GLY A 267 3.89 -8.50 -16.59
C GLY A 267 3.20 -9.23 -15.43
N MET A 268 1.95 -8.88 -15.10
CA MET A 268 1.20 -9.49 -14.00
C MET A 268 0.80 -10.94 -14.29
N SER A 269 0.74 -11.76 -13.24
CA SER A 269 0.20 -13.13 -13.29
C SER A 269 -0.81 -13.31 -12.15
N THR A 270 -2.08 -12.97 -12.40
CA THR A 270 -3.17 -13.05 -11.41
C THR A 270 -4.16 -14.15 -11.78
N THR A 271 -4.99 -14.58 -10.82
CA THR A 271 -5.96 -15.67 -11.04
C THR A 271 -7.02 -15.37 -12.10
N TRP A 272 -7.19 -14.10 -12.47
CA TRP A 272 -8.13 -13.62 -13.48
C TRP A 272 -7.48 -13.18 -14.79
N TYR A 273 -6.15 -12.95 -14.83
CA TYR A 273 -5.45 -12.50 -16.02
C TYR A 273 -3.93 -12.72 -15.94
N VAL A 274 -3.36 -13.32 -16.99
CA VAL A 274 -1.91 -13.50 -17.16
C VAL A 274 -1.44 -12.64 -18.32
N GLY A 275 -0.48 -11.75 -18.05
CA GLY A 275 0.07 -10.80 -19.02
C GLY A 275 0.86 -11.46 -20.15
N VAL A 276 1.00 -10.75 -21.27
CA VAL A 276 1.69 -11.24 -22.49
C VAL A 276 3.22 -11.43 -22.30
N VAL A 277 3.79 -10.84 -21.24
CA VAL A 277 5.17 -11.11 -20.80
C VAL A 277 5.19 -12.24 -19.76
N ALA A 278 4.28 -12.22 -18.78
CA ALA A 278 4.19 -13.25 -17.73
C ALA A 278 4.01 -14.67 -18.32
N SER A 279 3.12 -14.80 -19.30
CA SER A 279 2.83 -16.05 -20.05
C SER A 279 4.00 -16.58 -20.90
N LYS A 280 5.14 -15.88 -20.94
CA LYS A 280 6.38 -16.34 -21.59
C LYS A 280 7.46 -16.75 -20.58
N ILE A 281 7.18 -16.67 -19.28
CA ILE A 281 8.12 -16.95 -18.19
C ILE A 281 7.71 -18.27 -17.51
N GLY A 282 8.10 -19.38 -18.12
CA GLY A 282 7.81 -20.74 -17.66
C GLY A 282 6.34 -21.17 -17.83
N ASP A 283 6.09 -22.47 -17.68
CA ASP A 283 4.77 -23.08 -17.97
C ASP A 283 3.65 -22.68 -16.99
N ALA A 284 4.01 -22.12 -15.83
CA ALA A 284 3.09 -21.62 -14.81
C ALA A 284 2.86 -20.09 -14.87
N GLY A 285 3.63 -19.36 -15.68
CA GLY A 285 3.66 -17.90 -15.71
C GLY A 285 4.43 -17.27 -14.54
N GLY A 286 5.22 -16.24 -14.84
CA GLY A 286 6.00 -15.50 -13.83
C GLY A 286 5.51 -14.07 -13.68
N ASP A 287 5.06 -13.68 -12.48
CA ASP A 287 4.74 -12.28 -12.19
C ASP A 287 6.02 -11.43 -12.18
N VAL A 288 6.06 -10.49 -13.12
CA VAL A 288 7.08 -9.44 -13.28
C VAL A 288 6.45 -8.04 -13.33
N GLY A 289 5.19 -7.91 -12.91
CA GLY A 289 4.41 -6.67 -12.99
C GLY A 289 5.01 -5.52 -12.18
N ASN A 290 5.60 -5.81 -11.02
CA ASN A 290 6.35 -4.83 -10.22
C ASN A 290 7.58 -4.31 -10.97
N GLN A 291 8.36 -5.21 -11.56
CA GLN A 291 9.60 -4.90 -12.28
C GLN A 291 9.33 -4.13 -13.57
N LEU A 292 8.27 -4.49 -14.32
CA LEU A 292 7.86 -3.71 -15.50
C LEU A 292 7.25 -2.35 -15.10
N SER A 293 6.45 -2.28 -14.04
CA SER A 293 5.96 -1.00 -13.46
C SER A 293 7.10 -0.05 -13.12
N PHE A 294 8.15 -0.56 -12.45
CA PHE A 294 9.36 0.19 -12.13
C PHE A 294 10.05 0.73 -13.39
N LEU A 295 10.35 -0.15 -14.35
CA LEU A 295 11.10 0.21 -15.56
C LEU A 295 10.32 1.19 -16.44
N PHE A 296 9.03 0.94 -16.67
CA PHE A 296 8.17 1.83 -17.48
C PHE A 296 8.03 3.20 -16.81
N SER A 297 7.76 3.26 -15.51
CA SER A 297 7.67 4.54 -14.79
C SER A 297 8.99 5.31 -14.83
N LEU A 298 10.13 4.63 -14.66
CA LEU A 298 11.45 5.26 -14.64
C LEU A 298 11.83 5.83 -16.02
N PHE A 299 11.73 5.01 -17.08
CA PHE A 299 12.11 5.42 -18.43
C PHE A 299 11.11 6.38 -19.08
N VAL A 300 9.86 6.45 -18.63
CA VAL A 300 8.88 7.44 -19.09
C VAL A 300 8.99 8.76 -18.32
N TYR A 301 9.10 8.71 -16.99
CA TYR A 301 9.06 9.93 -16.18
C TYR A 301 10.23 10.87 -16.48
N ILE A 302 11.45 10.35 -16.62
CA ILE A 302 12.64 11.16 -16.89
C ILE A 302 12.48 12.02 -18.17
N PRO A 303 12.23 11.48 -19.37
CA PRO A 303 12.04 12.30 -20.56
C PRO A 303 10.75 13.13 -20.51
N ALA A 304 9.64 12.59 -20.00
CA ALA A 304 8.37 13.32 -19.94
C ALA A 304 8.47 14.58 -19.05
N ARG A 305 9.19 14.50 -17.92
CA ARG A 305 9.40 15.63 -17.01
C ARG A 305 10.35 16.68 -17.58
N HIS A 306 11.38 16.29 -18.35
CA HIS A 306 12.18 17.25 -19.14
C HIS A 306 11.35 17.99 -20.19
N LEU A 307 10.39 17.30 -20.85
CA LEU A 307 9.50 17.92 -21.82
C LEU A 307 8.48 18.85 -21.13
N GLU A 308 7.91 18.46 -20.00
CA GLU A 308 7.01 19.31 -19.21
C GLU A 308 7.72 20.59 -18.73
N LEU A 309 8.95 20.48 -18.20
CA LEU A 309 9.77 21.64 -17.84
C LEU A 309 10.10 22.53 -19.04
N LYS A 310 10.32 21.96 -20.24
CA LYS A 310 10.64 22.71 -21.46
C LYS A 310 9.44 23.43 -22.09
N PHE A 311 8.24 22.84 -22.04
CA PHE A 311 7.04 23.37 -22.72
C PHE A 311 6.06 24.08 -21.78
N VAL A 312 6.03 23.73 -20.49
CA VAL A 312 5.09 24.29 -19.49
C VAL A 312 5.82 25.20 -18.48
N GLY A 313 7.13 25.01 -18.30
CA GLY A 313 8.00 25.82 -17.45
C GLY A 313 8.00 25.48 -15.96
N ARG A 314 7.41 24.33 -15.56
CA ARG A 314 7.13 23.96 -14.15
C ARG A 314 6.84 22.46 -13.98
#